data_AF-A0A3A0B9Z2-F1
#
_entry.id   AF-A0A3A0B9Z2-F1
#
_cell.length_a   1.000
_cell.length_b   1.000
_cell.length_c   1.000
_cell.angle_alpha   90.00
_cell.angle_beta   90.00
_cell.angle_gamma   90.00
#
_symmetry.space_group_name_H-M   'P 1'
#
loop_
_entity.id
_entity.type
_entity.pdbx_description
1 polymer ?
#
loop_
_entity_poly.entity_id
_entity_poly.type
_entity_poly.pdbx_seq_one_letter_code
_entity_poly.pdbx_strand_id
1 'polypeptide(L)'
;MTNSIADIHLAEVLLVTGSNTTEAHPVISLEMKKAVRQRGAKLILIDPREIELADFATLHLRPRSGTDVALLNSMAHVIIGRGWAKEEFIAARTENFDALREAVKESTPQWGEDVTGVPAEMIEEAAQVYSQAGSAAIFWAMGITQSSHGVDNVQALANLALLTGNFGKPGSGVNPLRGQNNVQGACDMGGLPNVL
;
A
#
# COMPACT_ATOMS: atom_id res chain seq x y z
N MET A 1 6.49 6.02 -9.87
CA MET A 1 6.80 4.95 -8.90
C MET A 1 8.10 5.32 -8.20
N THR A 2 8.25 4.93 -6.94
CA THR A 2 9.50 5.19 -6.20
C THR A 2 10.58 4.14 -6.47
N ASN A 3 10.16 2.93 -6.87
CA ASN A 3 11.03 1.84 -7.28
C ASN A 3 10.76 1.43 -8.74
N SER A 4 11.66 0.63 -9.30
CA SER A 4 11.57 0.12 -10.67
C SER A 4 10.63 -1.09 -10.77
N ILE A 5 10.10 -1.39 -11.96
CA ILE A 5 9.34 -2.65 -12.19
C ILE A 5 10.23 -3.87 -11.94
N ALA A 6 11.53 -3.76 -12.22
CA ALA A 6 12.47 -4.84 -11.97
C ALA A 6 12.61 -5.14 -10.47
N ASP A 7 12.26 -4.24 -9.55
CA ASP A 7 12.39 -4.46 -8.11
C ASP A 7 11.28 -5.34 -7.52
N ILE A 8 10.19 -5.58 -8.25
CA ILE A 8 9.00 -6.29 -7.74
C ILE A 8 9.35 -7.67 -7.18
N HIS A 9 10.25 -8.39 -7.85
CA HIS A 9 10.64 -9.75 -7.46
C HIS A 9 11.51 -9.80 -6.19
N LEU A 10 11.98 -8.64 -5.69
CA LEU A 10 12.78 -8.53 -4.48
C LEU A 10 11.92 -8.28 -3.23
N ALA A 11 10.65 -7.93 -3.40
CA ALA A 11 9.75 -7.66 -2.29
C ALA A 11 9.39 -8.96 -1.54
N GLU A 12 9.52 -8.95 -0.22
CA GLU A 12 9.01 -10.02 0.65
C GLU A 12 7.49 -9.91 0.85
N VAL A 13 6.97 -8.68 0.83
CA VAL A 13 5.53 -8.40 0.87
C VAL A 13 5.13 -7.47 -0.26
N LEU A 14 4.09 -7.87 -0.99
CA LEU A 14 3.40 -7.03 -1.96
C LEU A 14 2.07 -6.60 -1.33
N LEU A 15 1.81 -5.30 -1.24
CA LEU A 15 0.49 -4.78 -0.87
C LEU A 15 -0.13 -4.14 -2.12
N VAL A 16 -1.21 -4.73 -2.64
CA VAL A 16 -1.92 -4.24 -3.81
C VAL A 16 -3.28 -3.70 -3.39
N THR A 17 -3.57 -2.44 -3.72
CA THR A 17 -4.85 -1.79 -3.39
C THR A 17 -5.36 -0.94 -4.55
N GLY A 18 -6.68 -0.88 -4.76
CA GLY A 18 -7.29 -0.07 -5.82
C GLY A 18 -6.71 -0.34 -7.21
N SER A 19 -6.34 -1.59 -7.49
CA SER A 19 -5.78 -2.01 -8.78
C SER A 19 -6.19 -3.45 -9.10
N ASN A 20 -6.86 -3.63 -10.25
CA ASN A 20 -6.93 -4.94 -10.89
C ASN A 20 -5.70 -5.11 -11.80
N THR A 21 -4.55 -5.36 -11.18
CA THR A 21 -3.25 -5.38 -11.86
C THR A 21 -3.20 -6.46 -12.95
N THR A 22 -3.92 -7.56 -12.79
CA THR A 22 -3.96 -8.64 -13.79
C THR A 22 -4.54 -8.17 -15.12
N GLU A 23 -5.62 -7.40 -15.10
CA GLU A 23 -6.23 -6.88 -16.32
C GLU A 23 -5.55 -5.60 -16.82
N ALA A 24 -5.24 -4.68 -15.90
CA ALA A 24 -4.73 -3.35 -16.27
C ALA A 24 -3.23 -3.34 -16.59
N HIS A 25 -2.45 -4.22 -15.96
CA HIS A 25 -0.98 -4.29 -16.09
C HIS A 25 -0.47 -5.74 -16.12
N PRO A 26 -0.81 -6.56 -17.14
CA PRO A 26 -0.59 -8.01 -17.12
C PRO A 26 0.88 -8.42 -16.89
N VAL A 27 1.85 -7.65 -17.44
CA VAL A 27 3.28 -7.92 -17.24
C VAL A 27 3.70 -7.68 -15.79
N ILE A 28 3.18 -6.63 -15.13
CA ILE A 28 3.43 -6.38 -13.72
C ILE A 28 2.79 -7.47 -12.86
N SER A 29 1.55 -7.87 -13.18
CA SER A 29 0.88 -8.98 -12.50
C SER A 29 1.66 -10.29 -12.63
N LEU A 30 2.26 -10.57 -13.79
CA LEU A 30 3.13 -11.72 -13.99
C LEU A 30 4.33 -11.71 -13.04
N GLU A 31 5.01 -10.57 -12.89
CA GLU A 31 6.15 -10.45 -11.96
C GLU A 31 5.72 -10.59 -10.49
N MET A 32 4.56 -10.03 -10.11
CA MET A 32 3.98 -10.23 -8.78
C MET A 32 3.67 -11.71 -8.51
N LYS A 33 3.00 -12.40 -9.45
CA LYS A 33 2.68 -13.83 -9.33
C LYS A 33 3.94 -14.69 -9.24
N LYS A 34 5.01 -14.35 -9.98
CA LYS A 34 6.32 -15.01 -9.86
C LYS A 34 6.93 -14.79 -8.48
N ALA A 35 6.91 -13.57 -7.95
CA ALA A 35 7.41 -13.28 -6.61
C ALA A 35 6.70 -14.13 -5.55
N VAL A 36 5.36 -14.22 -5.62
CA VAL A 36 4.57 -15.06 -4.72
C VAL A 36 4.90 -16.54 -4.89
N ARG A 37 4.78 -17.08 -6.11
CA ARG A 37 4.86 -18.54 -6.36
C ARG A 37 6.28 -19.10 -6.29
N GLN A 38 7.28 -18.32 -6.70
CA GLN A 38 8.65 -18.81 -6.86
C GLN A 38 9.59 -18.34 -5.75
N ARG A 39 9.26 -17.25 -5.06
CA ARG A 39 10.11 -16.64 -4.03
C ARG A 39 9.46 -16.60 -2.66
N GLY A 40 8.18 -16.97 -2.56
CA GLY A 40 7.46 -17.01 -1.29
C GLY A 40 7.07 -15.63 -0.77
N ALA A 41 7.03 -14.60 -1.63
CA ALA A 41 6.53 -13.29 -1.24
C ALA A 41 5.07 -13.41 -0.80
N LYS A 42 4.70 -12.71 0.28
CA LYS A 42 3.30 -12.63 0.72
C LYS A 42 2.59 -11.52 -0.04
N LEU A 43 1.34 -11.77 -0.41
CA LEU A 43 0.51 -10.78 -1.09
C LEU A 43 -0.66 -10.38 -0.18
N ILE A 44 -0.71 -9.09 0.17
CA ILE A 44 -1.87 -8.45 0.80
C ILE A 44 -2.65 -7.76 -0.31
N LEU A 45 -3.85 -8.26 -0.63
CA LEU A 45 -4.76 -7.66 -1.58
C LEU A 45 -5.86 -6.90 -0.84
N ILE A 46 -6.02 -5.61 -1.15
CA ILE A 46 -7.11 -4.76 -0.69
C ILE A 46 -7.98 -4.42 -1.90
N ASP A 47 -9.04 -5.20 -2.14
CA ASP A 47 -10.04 -4.96 -3.18
C ASP A 47 -11.39 -5.52 -2.70
N PRO A 48 -12.51 -4.76 -2.76
CA PRO A 48 -13.84 -5.27 -2.39
C PRO A 48 -14.26 -6.49 -3.21
N ARG A 49 -13.73 -6.63 -4.43
CA ARG A 49 -14.06 -7.68 -5.39
C ARG A 49 -13.06 -8.81 -5.33
N GLU A 50 -13.48 -9.96 -5.85
CA GLU A 50 -12.63 -11.13 -6.04
C GLU A 50 -12.07 -11.11 -7.46
N ILE A 51 -10.94 -10.42 -7.64
CA ILE A 51 -10.18 -10.38 -8.90
C ILE A 51 -9.20 -11.55 -8.96
N GLU A 52 -8.66 -11.88 -10.15
CA GLU A 52 -7.73 -13.03 -10.31
C GLU A 52 -6.52 -12.99 -9.38
N LEU A 53 -6.07 -11.78 -8.98
CA LEU A 53 -4.95 -11.65 -8.05
C LEU A 53 -5.27 -12.18 -6.63
N ALA A 54 -6.54 -12.33 -6.27
CA ALA A 54 -6.99 -12.89 -5.00
C ALA A 54 -6.56 -14.36 -4.84
N ASP A 55 -6.49 -15.14 -5.93
CA ASP A 55 -6.03 -16.54 -5.92
C ASP A 55 -4.56 -16.71 -5.52
N PHE A 56 -3.82 -15.60 -5.45
CA PHE A 56 -2.41 -15.54 -5.05
C PHE A 56 -2.23 -14.82 -3.71
N ALA A 57 -3.30 -14.24 -3.15
CA ALA A 57 -3.22 -13.43 -1.94
C ALA A 57 -3.01 -14.32 -0.71
N THR A 58 -2.07 -13.92 0.14
CA THR A 58 -1.97 -14.42 1.51
C THR A 58 -3.11 -13.85 2.36
N LEU A 59 -3.43 -12.58 2.15
CA LEU A 59 -4.55 -11.90 2.79
C LEU A 59 -5.35 -11.13 1.74
N HIS A 60 -6.66 -11.36 1.68
CA HIS A 60 -7.58 -10.59 0.85
C HIS A 60 -8.55 -9.80 1.73
N LEU A 61 -8.23 -8.53 1.95
CA LEU A 61 -9.06 -7.60 2.70
C LEU A 61 -10.10 -6.99 1.75
N ARG A 62 -11.37 -7.08 2.12
CA ARG A 62 -12.50 -6.65 1.28
C ARG A 62 -13.27 -5.50 1.94
N PRO A 63 -12.68 -4.29 1.98
CA PRO A 63 -13.34 -3.15 2.60
C PRO A 63 -14.57 -2.72 1.81
N ARG A 64 -15.54 -2.09 2.49
CA ARG A 64 -16.60 -1.32 1.86
C ARG A 64 -15.97 -0.21 1.00
N SER A 65 -16.53 0.02 -0.19
CA SER A 65 -16.01 1.03 -1.12
C SER A 65 -15.92 2.41 -0.47
N GLY A 66 -14.76 3.07 -0.61
CA GLY A 66 -14.53 4.41 -0.07
C GLY A 66 -14.09 4.46 1.39
N THR A 67 -13.75 3.33 2.00
CA THR A 67 -13.28 3.24 3.40
C THR A 67 -11.78 2.97 3.54
N ASP A 68 -11.03 3.16 2.45
CA ASP A 68 -9.59 2.85 2.35
C ASP A 68 -8.75 3.59 3.42
N VAL A 69 -8.96 4.91 3.61
CA VAL A 69 -8.28 5.68 4.67
C VAL A 69 -8.48 5.04 6.06
N ALA A 70 -9.70 4.60 6.37
CA ALA A 70 -10.01 3.99 7.66
C ALA A 70 -9.25 2.67 7.84
N LEU A 71 -9.19 1.83 6.81
CA LEU A 71 -8.43 0.58 6.83
C LEU A 71 -6.93 0.84 7.03
N LEU A 72 -6.35 1.74 6.23
CA LEU A 72 -4.91 2.04 6.26
C LEU A 72 -4.49 2.69 7.58
N ASN A 73 -5.31 3.59 8.14
CA ASN A 73 -5.06 4.18 9.45
C ASN A 73 -5.21 3.15 10.58
N SER A 74 -6.12 2.18 10.43
CA SER A 74 -6.25 1.10 11.41
C SER A 74 -5.03 0.17 11.40
N MET A 75 -4.46 -0.09 10.22
CA MET A 75 -3.17 -0.78 10.12
C MET A 75 -2.05 0.04 10.77
N ALA A 76 -1.97 1.34 10.50
CA ALA A 76 -0.96 2.23 11.10
C ALA A 76 -1.07 2.28 12.63
N HIS A 77 -2.29 2.35 13.17
CA HIS A 77 -2.58 2.28 14.60
C HIS A 77 -1.97 1.02 15.23
N VAL A 78 -2.19 -0.15 14.63
CA VAL A 78 -1.64 -1.42 15.12
C VAL A 78 -0.11 -1.39 15.08
N ILE A 79 0.50 -0.96 13.97
CA ILE A 79 1.96 -0.90 13.82
C ILE A 79 2.58 -0.02 14.91
N ILE A 80 1.99 1.15 15.19
CA ILE A 80 2.48 2.06 16.22
C ILE A 80 2.24 1.50 17.62
N GLY A 81 1.02 1.02 17.90
CA GLY A 81 0.63 0.50 19.22
C GLY A 81 1.42 -0.75 19.64
N ARG A 82 1.84 -1.58 18.68
CA ARG A 82 2.65 -2.78 18.92
C ARG A 82 4.17 -2.50 18.92
N GLY A 83 4.59 -1.26 18.67
CA GLY A 83 6.02 -0.90 18.62
C GLY A 83 6.75 -1.49 17.40
N TRP A 84 6.04 -1.71 16.29
CA TRP A 84 6.61 -2.26 15.05
C TRP A 84 7.12 -1.18 14.08
N ALA A 85 6.86 0.08 14.39
CA ALA A 85 7.38 1.22 13.65
C ALA A 85 8.92 1.24 13.66
N LYS A 86 9.54 1.64 12.55
CA LYS A 86 11.00 1.74 12.44
C LYS A 86 11.50 3.07 12.99
N GLU A 87 11.48 3.19 14.32
CA GLU A 87 11.83 4.40 15.09
C GLU A 87 13.11 5.10 14.58
N GLU A 88 14.20 4.35 14.36
CA GLU A 88 15.47 4.92 13.86
C GLU A 88 15.33 5.54 12.45
N PHE A 89 14.61 4.87 11.54
CA PHE A 89 14.34 5.38 10.21
C PHE A 89 13.43 6.62 10.27
N ILE A 90 12.39 6.56 11.09
CA ILE A 90 11.43 7.64 11.29
C ILE A 90 12.15 8.90 11.79
N ALA A 91 12.94 8.78 12.85
CA ALA A 91 13.71 9.88 13.42
C ALA A 91 14.72 10.49 12.44
N ALA A 92 15.33 9.67 11.58
CA ALA A 92 16.37 10.11 10.67
C ALA A 92 15.86 10.64 9.31
N ARG A 93 14.66 10.24 8.87
CA ARG A 93 14.21 10.39 7.46
C ARG A 93 12.80 10.92 7.30
N THR A 94 12.10 11.20 8.39
CA THR A 94 10.70 11.66 8.36
C THR A 94 10.49 12.85 9.28
N GLU A 95 9.31 13.45 9.20
CA GLU A 95 8.84 14.52 10.06
C GLU A 95 7.39 14.25 10.48
N ASN A 96 6.88 14.97 11.48
CA ASN A 96 5.48 14.92 11.93
C ASN A 96 4.98 13.53 12.37
N PHE A 97 5.85 12.64 12.83
CA PHE A 97 5.46 11.33 13.33
C PHE A 97 4.50 11.40 14.53
N ASP A 98 4.73 12.32 15.48
CA ASP A 98 3.84 12.50 16.63
C ASP A 98 2.43 12.94 16.20
N ALA A 99 2.33 13.78 15.16
CA ALA A 99 1.04 14.20 14.61
C ALA A 99 0.30 13.02 13.97
N LEU A 100 1.01 12.15 13.24
CA LEU A 100 0.44 10.91 12.69
C LEU A 100 -0.02 9.99 13.82
N ARG A 101 0.81 9.79 14.85
CA ARG A 101 0.50 8.95 16.01
C ARG A 101 -0.78 9.39 16.71
N GLU A 102 -0.95 10.69 16.93
CA GLU A 102 -2.17 11.21 17.53
C GLU A 102 -3.37 11.07 16.57
N ALA A 103 -3.19 11.32 15.27
CA ALA A 103 -4.26 11.23 14.28
C ALA A 103 -4.84 9.82 14.13
N VAL A 104 -4.02 8.77 14.28
CA VAL A 104 -4.47 7.37 14.16
C VAL A 104 -4.80 6.71 15.50
N LYS A 105 -4.71 7.45 16.61
CA LYS A 105 -4.89 6.91 17.96
C LYS A 105 -6.24 6.24 18.16
N GLU A 106 -7.31 6.81 17.59
CA GLU A 106 -8.67 6.28 17.69
C GLU A 106 -9.02 5.29 16.55
N SER A 107 -8.11 5.09 15.59
CA SER A 107 -8.28 4.12 14.49
C SER A 107 -7.98 2.69 14.96
N THR A 108 -8.65 2.22 16.00
CA THR A 108 -8.46 0.85 16.49
C THR A 108 -8.89 -0.19 15.45
N PRO A 109 -8.41 -1.45 15.50
CA PRO A 109 -8.91 -2.51 14.62
C PRO A 109 -10.42 -2.70 14.68
N GLN A 110 -11.04 -2.57 15.87
CA GLN A 110 -12.47 -2.66 16.05
C GLN A 110 -13.21 -1.51 15.34
N TRP A 111 -12.72 -0.28 15.47
CA TRP A 111 -13.25 0.85 14.71
C TRP A 111 -13.08 0.64 13.20
N GLY A 112 -11.92 0.11 12.78
CA GLY A 112 -11.64 -0.26 11.40
C GLY A 112 -12.64 -1.28 10.87
N GLU A 113 -12.98 -2.31 11.64
CA GLU A 113 -14.01 -3.29 11.30
C GLU A 113 -15.40 -2.65 11.17
N ASP A 114 -15.77 -1.82 12.14
CA ASP A 114 -17.06 -1.10 12.13
C ASP A 114 -17.21 -0.19 10.91
N VAL A 115 -16.13 0.42 10.41
CA VAL A 115 -16.16 1.36 9.27
C VAL A 115 -15.95 0.66 7.93
N THR A 116 -15.04 -0.30 7.85
CA THR A 116 -14.62 -0.94 6.60
C THR A 116 -15.34 -2.26 6.34
N GLY A 117 -15.82 -2.95 7.38
CA GLY A 117 -16.34 -4.31 7.29
C GLY A 117 -15.26 -5.40 7.17
N VAL A 118 -13.97 -5.04 7.23
CA VAL A 118 -12.87 -5.99 7.31
C VAL A 118 -12.71 -6.44 8.77
N PRO A 119 -12.71 -7.74 9.08
CA PRO A 119 -12.55 -8.22 10.45
C PRO A 119 -11.31 -7.65 11.13
N ALA A 120 -11.43 -7.23 12.39
CA ALA A 120 -10.34 -6.62 13.14
C ALA A 120 -9.08 -7.50 13.18
N GLU A 121 -9.25 -8.82 13.30
CA GLU A 121 -8.15 -9.79 13.26
C GLU A 121 -7.37 -9.75 11.93
N MET A 122 -8.05 -9.57 10.80
CA MET A 122 -7.40 -9.47 9.50
C MET A 122 -6.67 -8.13 9.33
N ILE A 123 -7.18 -7.05 9.95
CA ILE A 123 -6.50 -5.75 9.99
C ILE A 123 -5.19 -5.87 10.78
N GLU A 124 -5.25 -6.52 11.95
CA GLU A 124 -4.06 -6.78 12.77
C GLU A 124 -3.05 -7.68 12.04
N GLU A 125 -3.52 -8.74 11.39
CA GLU A 125 -2.67 -9.66 10.65
C GLU A 125 -2.00 -8.96 9.45
N ALA A 126 -2.74 -8.14 8.70
CA ALA A 126 -2.17 -7.37 7.60
C ALA A 126 -1.14 -6.36 8.07
N ALA A 127 -1.39 -5.67 9.19
CA ALA A 127 -0.45 -4.76 9.82
C ALA A 127 0.84 -5.48 10.26
N GLN A 128 0.70 -6.67 10.84
CA GLN A 128 1.82 -7.52 11.23
C GLN A 128 2.62 -7.98 10.01
N VAL A 129 1.97 -8.59 9.02
CA VAL A 129 2.62 -9.08 7.80
C VAL A 129 3.37 -7.96 7.09
N TYR A 130 2.74 -6.80 6.93
CA TYR A 130 3.36 -5.66 6.26
C TYR A 130 4.55 -5.07 7.04
N SER A 131 4.42 -4.86 8.35
CA SER A 131 5.45 -4.20 9.17
C SER A 131 6.66 -5.07 9.50
N GLN A 132 6.48 -6.38 9.57
CA GLN A 132 7.56 -7.32 9.89
C GLN A 132 8.38 -7.76 8.68
N ALA A 133 7.97 -7.38 7.46
CA ALA A 133 8.73 -7.68 6.25
C ALA A 133 10.09 -6.98 6.23
N GLY A 134 11.13 -7.68 5.76
CA GLY A 134 12.42 -7.08 5.44
C GLY A 134 12.30 -6.05 4.30
N SER A 135 11.40 -6.30 3.35
CA SER A 135 11.02 -5.37 2.29
C SER A 135 9.53 -5.51 1.92
N ALA A 136 8.79 -4.40 1.89
CA ALA A 136 7.42 -4.37 1.44
C ALA A 136 7.18 -3.28 0.40
N ALA A 137 6.52 -3.63 -0.71
CA ALA A 137 6.21 -2.72 -1.80
C ALA A 137 4.69 -2.54 -1.94
N ILE A 138 4.24 -1.28 -1.99
CA ILE A 138 2.83 -0.92 -2.17
C ILE A 138 2.56 -0.60 -3.64
N PHE A 139 1.47 -1.11 -4.19
CA PHE A 139 1.03 -0.87 -5.56
C PHE A 139 -0.44 -0.44 -5.61
N TRP A 140 -0.73 0.59 -6.39
CA TRP A 140 -2.11 1.03 -6.65
C TRP A 140 -2.25 1.61 -8.04
N ALA A 141 -3.49 1.75 -8.50
CA ALA A 141 -3.83 2.44 -9.75
C ALA A 141 -4.95 3.45 -9.49
N MET A 142 -5.99 3.50 -10.33
CA MET A 142 -7.04 4.50 -10.22
C MET A 142 -8.05 4.23 -9.09
N GLY A 143 -8.13 3.00 -8.58
CA GLY A 143 -9.20 2.58 -7.66
C GLY A 143 -9.24 3.34 -6.33
N ILE A 144 -8.12 3.95 -5.91
CA ILE A 144 -8.07 4.78 -4.70
C ILE A 144 -7.98 6.29 -4.99
N THR A 145 -7.86 6.74 -6.25
CA THR A 145 -7.46 8.13 -6.55
C THR A 145 -8.57 9.00 -7.13
N GLN A 146 -9.74 8.44 -7.44
CA GLN A 146 -10.81 9.15 -8.17
C GLN A 146 -11.92 9.73 -7.29
N SER A 147 -11.81 9.61 -5.96
CA SER A 147 -12.73 10.23 -4.99
C SER A 147 -12.18 11.55 -4.45
N SER A 148 -13.01 12.29 -3.70
CA SER A 148 -12.60 13.49 -2.96
C SER A 148 -11.48 13.22 -1.94
N HIS A 149 -11.34 11.97 -1.48
CA HIS A 149 -10.32 11.51 -0.54
C HIS A 149 -9.16 10.80 -1.23
N GLY A 150 -9.02 10.92 -2.56
CA GLY A 150 -7.99 10.20 -3.30
C GLY A 150 -6.56 10.59 -2.90
N VAL A 151 -6.35 11.85 -2.52
CA VAL A 151 -5.06 12.32 -1.98
C VAL A 151 -4.80 11.72 -0.60
N ASP A 152 -5.82 11.70 0.26
CA ASP A 152 -5.74 11.15 1.62
C ASP A 152 -5.37 9.66 1.59
N ASN A 153 -5.96 8.89 0.66
CA ASN A 153 -5.60 7.49 0.43
C ASN A 153 -4.12 7.30 0.10
N VAL A 154 -3.60 8.12 -0.83
CA VAL A 154 -2.19 8.05 -1.24
C VAL A 154 -1.26 8.45 -0.09
N GLN A 155 -1.65 9.46 0.70
CA GLN A 155 -0.90 9.86 1.90
C GLN A 155 -0.88 8.76 2.96
N ALA A 156 -2.01 8.09 3.21
CA ALA A 156 -2.07 6.98 4.15
C ALA A 156 -1.16 5.80 3.74
N LEU A 157 -1.09 5.48 2.44
CA LEU A 157 -0.15 4.48 1.92
C LEU A 157 1.31 4.92 2.09
N ALA A 158 1.63 6.18 1.81
CA ALA A 158 2.96 6.73 2.03
C ALA A 158 3.36 6.67 3.51
N ASN A 159 2.44 7.00 4.42
CA ASN A 159 2.65 6.91 5.86
C ASN A 159 2.97 5.48 6.29
N LEU A 160 2.23 4.47 5.81
CA LEU A 160 2.55 3.05 6.11
C LEU A 160 3.96 2.67 5.67
N ALA A 161 4.35 3.05 4.44
CA ALA A 161 5.68 2.75 3.93
C ALA A 161 6.78 3.48 4.72
N LEU A 162 6.56 4.73 5.12
CA LEU A 162 7.51 5.50 5.95
C LEU A 162 7.60 4.93 7.38
N LEU A 163 6.47 4.59 8.00
CA LEU A 163 6.39 3.95 9.34
C LEU A 163 7.21 2.66 9.41
N THR A 164 7.31 1.94 8.29
CA THR A 164 7.95 0.63 8.21
C THR A 164 9.33 0.68 7.53
N GLY A 165 9.86 1.88 7.24
CA GLY A 165 11.16 2.04 6.59
C GLY A 165 11.24 1.42 5.18
N ASN A 166 10.11 1.36 4.48
CA ASN A 166 9.96 0.81 3.14
C ASN A 166 10.09 1.90 2.06
N PHE A 167 11.12 2.75 2.20
CA PHE A 167 11.47 3.81 1.26
C PHE A 167 12.98 3.84 1.02
N GLY A 168 13.39 4.01 -0.24
CA GLY A 168 14.81 4.17 -0.61
C GLY A 168 15.63 2.88 -0.57
N LYS A 169 14.98 1.70 -0.57
CA LYS A 169 15.63 0.38 -0.66
C LYS A 169 14.99 -0.51 -1.74
N PRO A 170 15.69 -1.50 -2.30
CA PRO A 170 15.12 -2.44 -3.27
C PRO A 170 13.93 -3.23 -2.71
N GLY A 171 13.01 -3.66 -3.58
CA GLY A 171 11.84 -4.47 -3.18
C GLY A 171 10.83 -3.73 -2.31
N SER A 172 10.87 -2.40 -2.29
CA SER A 172 10.03 -1.58 -1.40
C SER A 172 9.33 -0.43 -2.13
N GLY A 173 8.93 0.59 -1.39
CA GLY A 173 8.42 1.83 -1.93
C GLY A 173 6.91 1.84 -2.18
N VAL A 174 6.47 3.00 -2.64
CA VAL A 174 5.12 3.30 -3.07
C VAL A 174 5.11 3.42 -4.61
N ASN A 175 4.32 2.57 -5.26
CA ASN A 175 4.40 2.33 -6.69
C ASN A 175 3.03 2.56 -7.36
N PRO A 176 2.66 3.82 -7.66
CA PRO A 176 1.49 4.13 -8.48
C PRO A 176 1.70 3.59 -9.89
N LEU A 177 0.89 2.61 -10.27
CA LEU A 177 0.86 2.00 -11.59
C LEU A 177 0.17 2.95 -12.56
N ARG A 178 0.98 3.63 -13.37
CA ARG A 178 0.50 4.54 -14.41
C ARG A 178 -0.27 3.76 -15.49
N GLY A 179 -1.37 4.35 -15.98
CA GLY A 179 -2.29 3.68 -16.91
C GLY A 179 -1.80 3.69 -18.37
N GLN A 180 -1.75 4.88 -18.98
CA GLN A 180 -1.37 5.01 -20.39
C GLN A 180 0.15 4.83 -20.60
N ASN A 181 0.53 4.30 -21.76
CA ASN A 181 1.90 3.97 -22.13
C ASN A 181 2.91 5.10 -21.89
N ASN A 182 2.49 6.35 -22.09
CA ASN A 182 3.36 7.53 -21.97
C ASN A 182 2.77 8.63 -21.07
N VAL A 183 1.87 8.32 -20.13
CA VAL A 183 1.38 9.35 -19.20
C VAL A 183 2.52 9.90 -18.32
N GLN A 184 3.50 9.07 -17.98
CA GLN A 184 4.68 9.52 -17.25
C GLN A 184 5.47 10.51 -18.11
N GLY A 185 5.82 10.16 -19.34
CA GLY A 185 6.56 11.06 -20.24
C GLY A 185 5.78 12.33 -20.59
N ALA A 186 4.45 12.28 -20.71
CA ALA A 186 3.63 13.47 -20.91
C ALA A 186 3.74 14.43 -19.70
N CYS A 187 3.70 13.92 -18.48
CA CYS A 187 3.94 14.72 -17.28
C CYS A 187 5.37 15.26 -17.24
N ASP A 188 6.37 14.44 -17.58
CA ASP A 188 7.79 14.81 -17.56
C ASP A 188 8.09 15.97 -18.53
N MET A 189 7.33 16.05 -19.64
CA MET A 189 7.45 17.11 -20.65
C MET A 189 6.57 18.34 -20.37
N GLY A 190 6.02 18.50 -19.16
CA GLY A 190 5.18 19.65 -18.81
C GLY A 190 3.78 19.62 -19.41
N GLY A 191 3.25 18.44 -19.75
CA GLY A 191 1.88 18.25 -20.25
C GLY A 191 0.78 18.48 -19.20
N LEU A 192 1.03 19.35 -18.21
CA LEU A 192 0.14 19.68 -17.10
C LEU A 192 -0.05 21.20 -17.03
N PRO A 193 -1.27 21.70 -16.73
CA PRO A 193 -1.57 23.13 -16.78
C PRO A 193 -0.85 23.97 -15.71
N ASN A 194 -0.20 23.32 -14.75
CA ASN A 194 0.47 23.91 -13.59
C ASN A 194 1.98 23.61 -13.55
N VAL A 195 2.54 23.06 -14.63
CA VAL A 195 3.98 22.79 -14.78
C VAL A 195 4.42 23.51 -16.05
N LEU A 196 5.25 24.55 -15.90
CA LEU A 196 5.87 25.32 -16.99
C LEU A 196 7.36 25.03 -17.04
#